data_AF-A0A1B6L0J3-F1
#
_entry.id   AF-A0A1B6L0J3-F1
#
_cell.length_a   1.000
_cell.length_b   1.000
_cell.length_c   1.000
_cell.angle_alpha   90.00
_cell.angle_beta   90.00
_cell.angle_gamma   90.00
#
_symmetry.space_group_name_H-M   'P 1'
#
loop_
_entity.id
_entity.type
_entity.pdbx_description
1 polymer ?
#
loop_
_entity_poly.entity_id
_entity_poly.type
_entity_poly.pdbx_seq_one_letter_code
_entity_poly.pdbx_strand_id
1 'polypeptide(L)'
;DTVKTILSEYRIHNADITLRYDATSDDLIDVIEGNRIYIPCIYLLNKIDQISIEELDIIYKIPHTVPISAHHKWNFDDLLEKMWEYLKLVRIYTKPKGQLPDYASPVVLHYEKRSVEDFCNKLHRTIAKEFKYALVWGSSVKHQPQKVGKDHVLNDEDVVQIVKKI
;
A
#
# COMPACT_ATOMS: atom_id res chain seq x y z
N ASP A 1 7.21 -30.35 18.97
CA ASP A 1 8.15 -29.99 20.06
C ASP A 1 8.83 -28.65 19.86
N THR A 2 9.33 -28.32 18.66
CA THR A 2 9.91 -27.00 18.32
C THR A 2 9.05 -25.80 18.76
N VAL A 3 7.75 -25.83 18.48
CA VAL A 3 6.79 -24.77 18.88
C VAL A 3 6.74 -24.58 20.40
N LYS A 4 6.77 -25.67 21.18
CA LYS A 4 6.74 -25.60 22.65
C LYS A 4 8.02 -24.99 23.21
N THR A 5 9.17 -25.32 22.63
CA THR A 5 10.47 -24.75 23.02
C THR A 5 10.50 -23.24 22.79
N ILE A 6 10.10 -22.79 21.60
CA ILE A 6 10.04 -21.37 21.25
C ILE A 6 9.13 -20.61 22.25
N LEU A 7 7.90 -21.08 22.48
CA LEU A 7 6.97 -20.42 23.41
C LEU A 7 7.49 -20.39 24.86
N SER A 8 8.17 -21.46 25.30
CA SER A 8 8.77 -21.52 26.63
C SER A 8 9.90 -20.49 26.79
N GLU A 9 10.69 -20.22 25.76
CA GLU A 9 11.71 -19.16 25.77
C GLU A 9 11.09 -17.76 25.87
N TYR A 10 9.97 -17.54 25.17
CA TYR A 10 9.19 -16.31 25.26
C TYR A 10 8.30 -16.21 26.53
N ARG A 11 8.43 -17.16 27.47
CA ARG A 11 7.66 -17.23 28.73
C ARG A 11 6.14 -17.33 28.54
N ILE A 12 5.68 -17.92 27.44
CA ILE A 12 4.26 -18.17 27.16
C ILE A 12 3.94 -19.62 27.55
N HIS A 13 3.24 -19.80 28.67
CA HIS A 13 2.94 -21.13 29.20
C HIS A 13 1.67 -21.75 28.61
N ASN A 14 0.69 -20.93 28.24
CA ASN A 14 -0.59 -21.38 27.68
C ASN A 14 -0.93 -20.51 26.47
N ALA A 15 -1.06 -21.13 25.29
CA ALA A 15 -1.50 -20.49 24.06
C ALA A 15 -2.18 -21.50 23.14
N ASP A 16 -3.15 -21.04 22.36
CA ASP A 16 -3.73 -21.80 21.25
C ASP A 16 -3.19 -21.22 19.93
N ILE A 17 -2.57 -22.07 19.11
CA ILE A 17 -1.89 -21.66 17.87
C ILE A 17 -2.53 -22.40 16.71
N THR A 18 -3.11 -21.63 15.80
CA THR A 18 -3.67 -22.16 14.55
C THR A 18 -2.76 -21.81 13.37
N LEU A 19 -2.07 -22.81 12.83
CA LEU A 19 -1.28 -22.68 11.60
C LEU A 19 -2.19 -22.88 10.39
N ARG A 20 -2.28 -21.87 9.52
CA ARG A 20 -3.10 -21.91 8.30
C ARG A 20 -2.30 -22.30 7.04
N TYR A 21 -1.00 -22.48 7.19
CA TYR A 21 -0.05 -22.84 6.15
C TYR A 21 1.14 -23.59 6.77
N ASP A 22 2.04 -24.11 5.93
CA ASP A 22 3.28 -24.75 6.37
C ASP A 22 4.27 -23.67 6.83
N ALA A 23 4.19 -23.32 8.11
CA ALA A 23 4.94 -22.22 8.72
C ALA A 23 6.29 -22.71 9.26
N THR A 24 7.32 -21.88 9.08
CA THR A 24 8.65 -22.13 9.64
C THR A 24 8.75 -21.66 11.10
N SER A 25 9.81 -22.07 11.79
CA SER A 25 10.11 -21.57 13.14
C SER A 25 10.29 -20.05 13.18
N ASP A 26 10.85 -19.48 12.11
CA ASP A 26 11.12 -18.05 12.01
C ASP A 26 9.82 -17.27 11.82
N ASP A 27 8.86 -17.80 11.04
CA ASP A 27 7.53 -17.18 10.89
C ASP A 27 6.79 -17.10 12.23
N LEU A 28 6.93 -18.14 13.07
CA LEU A 28 6.35 -18.15 14.41
C LEU A 28 7.01 -17.09 15.32
N ILE A 29 8.35 -16.96 15.24
CA ILE A 29 9.11 -15.96 16.01
C ILE A 29 8.70 -14.54 15.58
N ASP A 30 8.60 -14.29 14.27
CA ASP A 30 8.21 -12.99 13.74
C ASP A 30 6.82 -12.55 14.23
N VAL A 31 5.87 -13.47 14.31
CA VAL A 31 4.51 -13.20 14.85
C VAL A 31 4.55 -12.93 16.36
N ILE A 32 5.38 -13.65 17.12
CA ILE A 32 5.52 -13.45 18.57
C ILE A 32 6.18 -12.11 18.88
N GLU A 33 7.22 -11.73 18.13
CA GLU A 33 7.91 -10.45 18.33
C GLU A 33 7.03 -9.25 17.95
N GLY A 34 6.24 -9.36 16.88
CA GLY A 34 5.30 -8.33 16.43
C GLY A 34 5.93 -6.97 16.06
N ASN A 35 7.27 -6.88 16.06
CA ASN A 35 8.06 -5.68 15.78
C ASN A 35 8.58 -5.62 14.34
N ARG A 36 8.33 -6.67 13.54
CA ARG A 36 8.84 -6.81 12.17
C ARG A 36 8.06 -5.91 11.22
N ILE A 37 8.79 -5.20 10.37
CA ILE A 37 8.22 -4.38 9.29
C ILE A 37 8.56 -5.05 7.96
N TYR A 38 7.55 -5.61 7.29
CA TYR A 38 7.71 -6.21 5.97
C TYR A 38 7.67 -5.12 4.90
N ILE A 39 8.78 -4.95 4.19
CA ILE A 39 8.93 -3.90 3.18
C ILE A 39 9.11 -4.57 1.81
N PRO A 40 8.34 -4.17 0.79
CA PRO A 40 8.53 -4.68 -0.56
C PRO A 40 9.90 -4.28 -1.10
N CYS A 41 10.59 -5.21 -1.77
CA CYS A 41 11.94 -4.99 -2.31
C CYS A 41 11.95 -5.28 -3.81
N ILE A 42 12.68 -4.45 -4.56
CA ILE A 42 12.93 -4.64 -6.00
C ILE A 42 14.44 -4.85 -6.18
N TYR A 43 14.82 -5.97 -6.79
CA TYR A 43 16.19 -6.26 -7.15
C TYR A 43 16.54 -5.57 -8.46
N LEU A 44 17.42 -4.56 -8.38
CA LEU A 44 17.91 -3.82 -9.54
C LEU A 44 19.19 -4.47 -10.07
N LEU A 45 19.11 -5.08 -11.26
CA LEU A 45 20.26 -5.66 -11.93
C LEU A 45 20.81 -4.68 -12.96
N ASN A 46 21.87 -3.97 -12.58
CA ASN A 46 22.50 -2.98 -13.44
C ASN A 46 23.52 -3.62 -14.41
N LYS A 47 23.90 -2.87 -15.45
CA LYS A 47 24.87 -3.22 -16.50
C LYS A 47 24.38 -4.24 -17.53
N ILE A 48 23.12 -4.12 -17.95
CA ILE A 48 22.55 -5.01 -18.96
C ILE A 48 23.15 -4.79 -20.37
N ASP A 49 23.98 -3.75 -20.54
CA ASP A 49 24.79 -3.52 -21.73
C ASP A 49 25.90 -4.57 -21.95
N GLN A 50 26.23 -5.36 -20.92
CA GLN A 50 27.29 -6.38 -20.97
C GLN A 50 26.76 -7.81 -21.16
N ILE A 51 25.45 -8.01 -21.20
CA ILE A 51 24.80 -9.32 -21.32
C ILE A 51 24.13 -9.48 -22.69
N SER A 52 23.92 -10.72 -23.09
CA SER A 52 23.16 -11.06 -24.30
C SER A 52 21.65 -10.97 -24.10
N ILE A 53 20.89 -10.90 -25.19
CA ILE A 53 19.41 -10.84 -25.16
C ILE A 53 18.83 -12.14 -24.55
N GLU A 54 19.45 -13.29 -24.81
CA GLU A 54 19.01 -14.58 -24.27
C GLU A 54 19.15 -14.64 -22.74
N GLU A 55 20.21 -14.06 -22.19
CA GLU A 55 20.42 -13.95 -20.74
C GLU A 55 19.44 -12.95 -20.11
N LEU A 56 19.12 -11.86 -20.82
CA LEU A 56 18.12 -10.89 -20.38
C LEU A 56 16.74 -11.55 -20.22
N ASP A 57 16.32 -12.41 -21.16
CA ASP A 57 15.06 -13.16 -21.08
C ASP A 57 14.99 -14.11 -19.88
N ILE A 58 16.13 -14.66 -19.45
CA ILE A 58 16.21 -15.47 -18.23
C ILE A 58 16.05 -14.60 -16.99
N ILE A 59 16.70 -13.42 -16.97
CA ILE A 59 16.62 -12.47 -15.86
C ILE A 59 15.17 -11.98 -15.64
N TYR A 60 14.41 -11.74 -16.70
CA TYR A 60 13.00 -11.33 -16.58
C TYR A 60 12.10 -12.38 -15.92
N LYS A 61 12.51 -13.66 -15.88
CA LYS A 61 11.78 -14.73 -15.17
C LYS A 61 11.98 -14.69 -13.67
N ILE A 62 13.00 -13.99 -13.18
CA ILE A 62 13.28 -13.87 -11.75
C ILE A 62 12.26 -12.90 -11.13
N PRO A 63 11.54 -13.31 -10.07
CA PRO A 63 10.55 -12.46 -9.43
C PRO A 63 11.22 -11.22 -8.81
N HIS A 64 10.43 -10.14 -8.67
CA HIS A 64 10.87 -8.89 -8.04
C HIS A 64 12.11 -8.23 -8.65
N THR A 65 12.49 -8.59 -9.89
CA THR A 65 13.72 -8.11 -10.53
C THR A 65 13.44 -7.13 -11.66
N VAL A 66 14.28 -6.09 -11.79
CA VAL A 66 14.29 -5.17 -12.94
C VAL A 66 15.71 -5.04 -13.47
N PRO A 67 15.99 -5.54 -14.69
CA PRO A 67 17.26 -5.31 -15.36
C PRO A 67 17.31 -3.86 -15.88
N ILE A 68 18.39 -3.12 -15.61
CA ILE A 68 18.59 -1.74 -16.05
C ILE A 68 20.00 -1.52 -16.61
N SER A 69 20.16 -0.52 -17.48
CA SER A 69 21.49 0.05 -17.81
C SER A 69 21.50 1.51 -17.40
N ALA A 70 22.17 1.82 -16.28
CA ALA A 70 22.24 3.19 -15.77
C ALA A 70 22.96 4.15 -16.75
N HIS A 71 23.93 3.65 -17.52
CA HIS A 71 24.68 4.46 -18.49
C HIS A 71 23.82 4.85 -19.68
N HIS A 72 23.09 3.88 -20.25
CA HIS A 72 22.23 4.10 -21.41
C HIS A 72 20.80 4.51 -21.05
N LYS A 73 20.49 4.55 -19.76
CA LYS A 73 19.16 4.84 -19.21
C LYS A 73 18.06 3.89 -19.69
N TRP A 74 18.42 2.62 -19.91
CA TRP A 74 17.48 1.59 -20.33
C TRP A 74 16.66 1.09 -19.15
N ASN A 75 15.38 0.78 -19.41
CA ASN A 75 14.43 0.18 -18.47
C ASN A 75 14.12 1.01 -17.21
N PHE A 76 14.34 2.32 -17.26
CA PHE A 76 13.87 3.18 -16.17
C PHE A 76 12.34 3.28 -16.12
N ASP A 77 11.66 3.18 -17.27
CA ASP A 77 10.20 3.20 -17.32
C ASP A 77 9.62 1.98 -16.58
N ASP A 78 10.12 0.77 -16.88
CA ASP A 78 9.76 -0.47 -16.17
C ASP A 78 10.05 -0.38 -14.65
N LEU A 79 11.18 0.23 -14.28
CA LEU A 79 11.52 0.44 -12.87
C LEU A 79 10.49 1.34 -12.19
N LEU A 80 10.14 2.46 -12.82
CA LEU A 80 9.17 3.41 -12.28
C LEU A 80 7.78 2.76 -12.16
N GLU A 81 7.38 1.96 -13.14
CA GLU A 81 6.10 1.23 -13.13
C GLU A 81 6.06 0.20 -11.99
N LYS A 82 7.08 -0.66 -11.86
CA LYS A 82 7.14 -1.62 -10.74
C LYS A 82 7.21 -0.92 -9.38
N MET A 83 7.93 0.19 -9.29
CA MET A 83 8.01 0.97 -8.06
C MET A 83 6.63 1.52 -7.68
N TRP A 84 5.87 2.05 -8.64
CA TRP A 84 4.50 2.51 -8.43
C TRP A 84 3.57 1.39 -7.95
N GLU A 85 3.66 0.22 -8.58
CA GLU A 85 2.89 -0.97 -8.20
C GLU A 85 3.21 -1.41 -6.76
N TYR A 86 4.49 -1.42 -6.38
CA TYR A 86 4.95 -1.93 -5.07
C TYR A 86 4.63 -0.97 -3.93
N LEU A 87 4.66 0.33 -4.20
CA LEU A 87 4.30 1.34 -3.22
C LEU A 87 2.81 1.30 -2.84
N LYS A 88 1.96 0.64 -3.65
CA LYS A 88 0.50 0.47 -3.42
C LYS A 88 -0.13 1.78 -2.94
N LEU A 89 0.07 2.83 -3.72
CA LEU A 89 -0.45 4.16 -3.40
C LEU A 89 -1.84 4.35 -3.99
N VAL A 90 -2.64 5.17 -3.32
CA VAL A 90 -4.00 5.52 -3.70
C VAL A 90 -4.08 7.04 -3.77
N ARG A 91 -4.43 7.57 -4.94
CA ARG A 91 -4.58 8.99 -5.20
C ARG A 91 -6.05 9.37 -5.02
N ILE A 92 -6.31 10.32 -4.13
CA ILE A 92 -7.67 10.82 -3.88
C ILE A 92 -7.71 12.30 -4.22
N TYR A 93 -8.69 12.70 -5.03
CA TYR A 93 -8.84 14.07 -5.50
C TYR A 93 -9.81 14.83 -4.60
N THR A 94 -9.42 16.01 -4.15
CA THR A 94 -10.28 16.88 -3.34
C THR A 94 -11.22 17.68 -4.23
N LYS A 95 -12.49 17.73 -3.85
CA LYS A 95 -13.49 18.58 -4.49
C LYS A 95 -14.13 19.55 -3.48
N PRO A 96 -13.82 20.85 -3.51
CA PRO A 96 -14.51 21.84 -2.70
C PRO A 96 -15.98 22.03 -3.12
N LYS A 97 -16.82 22.49 -2.19
CA LYS A 97 -18.23 22.77 -2.50
C LYS A 97 -18.31 23.93 -3.50
N GLY A 98 -18.96 23.70 -4.64
CA GLY A 98 -19.14 24.70 -5.68
C GLY A 98 -17.96 24.85 -6.65
N GLN A 99 -16.90 24.05 -6.49
CA GLN A 99 -15.76 24.01 -7.41
C GLN A 99 -15.65 22.64 -8.09
N LEU A 100 -14.90 22.62 -9.19
CA LEU A 100 -14.50 21.38 -9.85
C LEU A 100 -13.44 20.65 -8.99
N PRO A 101 -13.30 19.32 -9.15
CA PRO A 101 -12.20 18.58 -8.53
C PRO A 101 -10.84 19.14 -8.98
N ASP A 102 -9.89 19.20 -8.04
CA ASP A 102 -8.50 19.47 -8.38
C ASP A 102 -7.78 18.15 -8.70
N TYR A 103 -7.35 18.01 -9.96
CA TYR A 103 -6.59 16.85 -10.44
C TYR A 103 -5.07 17.06 -10.43
N ALA A 104 -4.60 18.28 -10.16
CA ALA A 104 -3.18 18.58 -10.13
C ALA A 104 -2.52 18.16 -8.81
N SER A 105 -3.26 18.25 -7.70
CA SER A 105 -2.73 17.98 -6.35
C SER A 105 -3.54 16.88 -5.63
N PRO A 106 -3.40 15.60 -6.00
CA PRO A 106 -4.05 14.50 -5.29
C PRO A 106 -3.46 14.32 -3.89
N VAL A 107 -4.32 13.95 -2.94
CA VAL A 107 -3.87 13.45 -1.64
C VAL A 107 -3.52 11.98 -1.81
N VAL A 108 -2.25 11.66 -1.60
CA VAL A 108 -1.75 10.28 -1.72
C VAL A 108 -1.79 9.59 -0.36
N LEU A 109 -2.50 8.45 -0.32
CA LEU A 109 -2.59 7.54 0.82
C LEU A 109 -1.96 6.18 0.48
N HIS A 110 -1.59 5.43 1.51
CA HIS A 110 -1.17 4.03 1.34
C HIS A 110 -2.41 3.14 1.25
N TYR A 111 -2.37 2.07 0.45
CA TYR A 111 -3.51 1.19 0.20
C TYR A 111 -4.13 0.58 1.48
N GLU A 112 -3.32 0.33 2.50
CA GLU A 112 -3.81 -0.19 3.78
C GLU A 112 -4.52 0.86 4.65
N LYS A 113 -4.22 2.15 4.46
CA LYS A 113 -4.73 3.27 5.25
C LYS A 113 -5.42 4.29 4.35
N ARG A 114 -6.52 3.86 3.74
CA ARG A 114 -7.29 4.60 2.74
C ARG A 114 -8.73 4.88 3.15
N SER A 115 -9.01 4.92 4.45
CA SER A 115 -10.34 5.33 4.93
C SER A 115 -10.58 6.83 4.71
N VAL A 116 -11.84 7.25 4.72
CA VAL A 116 -12.20 8.69 4.71
C VAL A 116 -11.62 9.40 5.95
N GLU A 117 -11.49 8.71 7.08
CA GLU A 117 -10.81 9.23 8.26
C GLU A 117 -9.31 9.46 8.01
N ASP A 118 -8.61 8.50 7.42
CA ASP A 118 -7.19 8.63 7.06
C ASP A 118 -6.97 9.81 6.11
N PHE A 119 -7.86 9.95 5.12
CA PHE A 119 -7.89 11.08 4.19
C PHE A 119 -8.05 12.42 4.93
N CYS A 120 -9.01 12.51 5.86
CA CYS A 120 -9.20 13.72 6.67
C CYS A 120 -7.97 14.04 7.53
N ASN A 121 -7.37 13.02 8.14
CA ASN A 121 -6.17 13.18 8.97
C ASN A 121 -4.94 13.60 8.17
N LYS A 122 -4.82 13.14 6.91
CA LYS A 122 -3.76 13.55 5.97
C LYS A 122 -3.90 15.01 5.54
N LEU A 123 -5.13 15.48 5.34
CA LEU A 123 -5.40 16.89 5.05
C LEU A 123 -5.11 17.78 6.26
N HIS A 124 -5.80 17.53 7.38
CA HIS A 124 -5.56 18.24 8.63
C HIS A 124 -6.27 17.55 9.80
N ARG A 125 -5.58 17.36 10.93
CA ARG A 125 -6.08 16.63 12.12
C ARG A 125 -7.41 17.17 12.70
N THR A 126 -7.75 18.44 12.48
CA THR A 126 -9.02 19.01 12.98
C THR A 126 -10.22 18.66 12.10
N ILE A 127 -10.01 18.37 10.81
CA ILE A 127 -11.10 18.07 9.87
C ILE A 127 -11.85 16.81 10.29
N ALA A 128 -11.13 15.81 10.81
CA ALA A 128 -11.74 14.58 11.32
C ALA A 128 -12.71 14.84 12.50
N LYS A 129 -12.47 15.88 13.32
CA LYS A 129 -13.34 16.26 14.45
C LYS A 129 -14.61 16.95 13.97
N GLU A 130 -14.48 17.82 12.97
CA GLU A 130 -15.60 18.55 12.37
C GLU A 130 -16.36 17.76 11.31
N PHE A 131 -15.95 16.54 10.99
CA PHE A 131 -16.55 15.73 9.92
C PHE A 131 -18.03 15.37 10.21
N LYS A 132 -18.92 15.68 9.25
CA LYS A 132 -20.33 15.24 9.26
C LYS A 132 -20.56 14.04 8.33
N TYR A 133 -20.13 14.17 7.08
CA TYR A 133 -20.17 13.13 6.06
C TYR A 133 -19.26 13.52 4.88
N ALA A 134 -18.93 12.57 4.01
CA ALA A 134 -18.30 12.83 2.73
C ALA A 134 -19.24 12.47 1.57
N LEU A 135 -19.11 13.19 0.46
CA LEU A 135 -19.65 12.80 -0.83
C LEU A 135 -18.50 12.26 -1.67
N VAL A 136 -18.66 11.06 -2.21
CA VAL A 136 -17.64 10.39 -3.01
C VAL A 136 -18.16 10.13 -4.41
N TRP A 137 -17.30 10.37 -5.40
CA TRP A 137 -17.48 9.94 -6.79
C TRP A 137 -16.31 9.04 -7.14
N GLY A 138 -16.58 7.86 -7.67
CA GLY A 138 -15.54 6.95 -8.11
C GLY A 138 -15.95 5.50 -7.97
N SER A 139 -14.95 4.61 -7.97
CA SER A 139 -15.15 3.16 -7.99
C SER A 139 -15.46 2.57 -6.63
N SER A 140 -15.17 3.29 -5.53
CA SER A 140 -15.47 2.80 -4.18
C SER A 140 -16.96 2.83 -3.82
N VAL A 141 -17.77 3.56 -4.59
CA VAL A 141 -19.20 3.75 -4.34
C VAL A 141 -20.04 3.19 -5.47
N LYS A 142 -21.25 2.69 -5.13
CA LYS A 142 -22.16 2.10 -6.12
C LYS A 142 -22.96 3.14 -6.90
N HIS A 143 -23.19 4.30 -6.28
CA HIS A 143 -23.93 5.41 -6.87
C HIS A 143 -23.07 6.68 -6.85
N GLN A 144 -23.20 7.53 -7.87
CA GLN A 144 -22.40 8.74 -7.99
C GLN A 144 -23.29 10.00 -7.93
N PRO A 145 -23.05 10.93 -6.99
CA PRO A 145 -22.30 10.76 -5.74
C PRO A 145 -23.05 9.92 -4.70
N GLN A 146 -22.30 9.26 -3.81
CA GLN A 146 -22.85 8.60 -2.63
C GLN A 146 -22.34 9.28 -1.35
N LYS A 147 -23.24 9.40 -0.37
CA LYS A 147 -22.91 9.87 0.97
C LYS A 147 -22.29 8.74 1.78
N VAL A 148 -21.10 8.97 2.32
CA VAL A 148 -20.34 7.97 3.07
C VAL A 148 -19.93 8.48 4.46
N GLY A 149 -19.65 7.52 5.35
CA GLY A 149 -19.12 7.76 6.69
C GLY A 149 -17.60 7.85 6.74
N LYS A 150 -17.05 7.82 7.96
CA LYS A 150 -15.61 7.88 8.21
C LYS A 150 -14.87 6.57 7.88
N ASP A 151 -15.54 5.45 8.14
CA ASP A 151 -14.99 4.10 7.94
C ASP A 151 -15.03 3.64 6.48
N HIS A 152 -15.56 4.46 5.57
CA HIS A 152 -15.62 4.13 4.16
C HIS A 152 -14.21 4.08 3.56
N VAL A 153 -13.95 3.01 2.82
CA VAL A 153 -12.65 2.73 2.21
C VAL A 153 -12.64 3.31 0.79
N LEU A 154 -11.73 4.23 0.52
CA LEU A 154 -11.58 4.93 -0.77
C LEU A 154 -10.70 4.14 -1.73
N ASN A 155 -11.02 4.16 -3.03
CA ASN A 155 -10.23 3.54 -4.09
C ASN A 155 -9.35 4.58 -4.82
N ASP A 156 -8.44 4.10 -5.67
CA ASP A 156 -7.60 4.99 -6.48
C ASP A 156 -8.47 5.82 -7.43
N GLU A 157 -8.09 7.09 -7.57
CA GLU A 157 -8.76 8.11 -8.37
C GLU A 157 -10.15 8.53 -7.90
N ASP A 158 -10.56 8.15 -6.68
CA ASP A 158 -11.79 8.65 -6.09
C ASP A 158 -11.73 10.16 -5.86
N VAL A 159 -12.86 10.83 -6.09
CA VAL A 159 -13.07 12.24 -5.80
C VAL A 159 -13.86 12.37 -4.51
N VAL A 160 -13.38 13.17 -3.56
CA VAL A 160 -13.98 13.32 -2.23
C VAL A 160 -14.30 14.78 -1.93
N GLN A 161 -15.53 15.03 -1.50
CA GLN A 161 -15.97 16.31 -0.95
C GLN A 161 -16.37 16.12 0.52
N ILE A 162 -15.64 16.77 1.42
CA ILE A 162 -15.91 16.72 2.87
C ILE A 162 -16.97 17.76 3.24
N VAL A 163 -17.96 17.33 4.04
CA VAL A 163 -18.96 18.23 4.64
C VAL A 163 -18.77 18.27 6.15
N LYS A 164 -18.59 19.49 6.66
CA LYS A 164 -18.40 19.75 8.09
C LYS A 164 -19.73 19.79 8.85
N LYS A 165 -19.68 19.51 10.15
CA LYS A 165 -20.76 19.79 11.10
C LYS A 165 -20.87 21.30 11.23
N ILE A 166 -22.09 21.81 11.09
CA ILE A 166 -22.44 23.20 11.43
C ILE A 166 -22.63 23.24 12.94
#